data_AF-A0A6G1X716-F1
#
_entry.id   AF-A0A6G1X716-F1
#
_cell.length_a   1.000
_cell.length_b   1.000
_cell.length_c   1.000
_cell.angle_alpha   90.00
_cell.angle_beta   90.00
_cell.angle_gamma   90.00
#
_symmetry.space_group_name_H-M   'P 1'
#
loop_
_entity.id
_entity.type
_entity.pdbx_description
1 polymer ?
#
loop_
_entity_poly.entity_id
_entity_poly.type
_entity_poly.pdbx_seq_one_letter_code
_entity_poly.pdbx_strand_id
1 'polypeptide(L)'
;MNQAHLDTRRVINIKDLLLQLQQGKSEQDVREDFHQHVQDLDTINILLIFHRIKYVYPEVKNKDFEKFFDICHHLYGHTIHDIHVPESDHPNRPIQIFNKENRVFESLLTRLSSLINAMEKDPEHPTDQLQEDMKQLGTLYSHYNRKEKLFFRCHFWT
;
A
#
# COMPACT_ATOMS: atom_id res chain seq x y z
N MET A 1 23.58 7.81 -0.59
CA MET A 1 22.35 8.29 0.08
C MET A 1 22.08 9.69 -0.44
N ASN A 2 21.38 9.82 -1.57
CA ASN A 2 21.02 11.13 -2.11
C ASN A 2 19.80 11.62 -1.35
N GLN A 3 20.00 12.54 -0.42
CA GLN A 3 18.91 13.34 0.13
C GLN A 3 18.32 14.13 -1.05
N ALA A 4 17.14 13.72 -1.51
CA ALA A 4 16.35 14.51 -2.42
C ALA A 4 15.99 15.80 -1.69
N HIS A 5 16.76 16.85 -1.94
CA HIS A 5 16.38 18.20 -1.57
C HIS A 5 15.14 18.52 -2.40
N LEU A 6 13.96 18.26 -1.83
CA LEU A 6 12.66 18.58 -2.42
C LEU A 6 12.57 20.10 -2.55
N ASP A 7 13.01 20.60 -3.70
CA ASP A 7 12.98 22.02 -4.03
C ASP A 7 11.56 22.55 -3.87
N THR A 8 11.39 23.47 -2.92
CA THR A 8 10.10 24.11 -2.64
C THR A 8 9.51 24.75 -3.90
N ARG A 9 10.34 25.23 -4.83
CA ARG A 9 9.89 25.76 -6.12
C ARG A 9 9.18 24.70 -6.95
N ARG A 10 9.73 23.49 -7.04
CA ARG A 10 9.11 22.37 -7.75
C ARG A 10 7.78 21.96 -7.14
N VAL A 11 7.70 21.93 -5.81
CA VAL A 11 6.44 21.64 -5.10
C VAL A 11 5.36 22.67 -5.46
N ILE A 12 5.72 23.96 -5.50
CA ILE A 12 4.79 25.03 -5.88
C ILE A 12 4.35 24.87 -7.34
N ASN A 13 5.28 24.60 -8.26
CA ASN A 13 4.95 24.44 -9.68
C ASN A 13 4.00 23.25 -9.93
N ILE A 14 4.24 22.11 -9.28
CA ILE A 14 3.35 20.93 -9.39
C ILE A 14 1.99 21.21 -8.75
N LYS A 15 1.95 21.94 -7.63
CA LYS A 15 0.69 22.39 -7.02
C LYS A 15 -0.08 23.31 -7.97
N ASP A 16 0.59 24.25 -8.63
CA ASP A 16 -0.04 25.14 -9.60
C ASP A 16 -0.54 24.38 -10.83
N LEU A 17 0.18 23.35 -11.30
CA LEU A 17 -0.29 22.44 -12.34
C LEU A 17 -1.58 21.71 -11.92
N LEU A 18 -1.64 21.18 -10.70
CA LEU A 18 -2.85 20.53 -10.17
C LEU A 18 -4.05 21.50 -10.11
N LEU A 19 -3.83 22.75 -9.72
CA LEU A 19 -4.87 23.78 -9.69
C LEU A 19 -5.35 24.16 -11.11
N GLN A 20 -4.44 24.20 -12.09
CA GLN A 20 -4.81 24.45 -13.49
C GLN A 20 -5.68 23.32 -14.06
N LEU A 21 -5.39 22.07 -13.71
CA LEU A 21 -6.21 20.91 -14.06
C LEU A 21 -7.58 20.92 -13.37
N GLN A 22 -7.64 21.44 -12.15
CA GLN A 22 -8.89 21.66 -11.43
C GLN A 22 -9.78 22.70 -12.13
N GLN A 23 -9.17 23.75 -12.70
CA GLN A 23 -9.84 24.81 -13.47
C GLN A 23 -10.31 24.37 -14.87
N GLY A 24 -10.01 23.13 -15.27
CA GLY A 24 -10.49 22.54 -16.53
C GLY A 24 -9.63 22.85 -17.74
N LYS A 25 -8.37 23.28 -17.56
CA LYS A 25 -7.42 23.35 -18.68
C LYS A 25 -7.26 21.99 -19.34
N SER A 26 -7.11 21.97 -20.67
CA SER A 26 -6.96 20.73 -21.43
C SER A 26 -5.54 20.18 -21.27
N GLU A 27 -5.37 18.88 -21.53
CA GLU A 27 -4.05 18.22 -21.48
C GLU A 27 -3.03 18.90 -22.42
N GLN A 28 -3.49 19.47 -23.53
CA GLN A 28 -2.64 20.17 -24.50
C GLN A 28 -2.08 21.48 -23.93
N ASP A 29 -2.86 22.18 -23.10
CA ASP A 29 -2.47 23.49 -22.54
C ASP A 29 -1.40 23.36 -21.45
N VAL A 30 -1.42 22.24 -20.71
CA VAL A 30 -0.50 22.00 -19.60
C VAL A 30 0.73 21.19 -20.01
N ARG A 31 0.75 20.63 -21.23
CA ARG A 31 1.75 19.65 -21.68
C ARG A 31 3.19 20.15 -21.55
N GLU A 32 3.46 21.39 -21.94
CA GLU A 32 4.81 21.97 -21.91
C GLU A 32 5.30 22.17 -20.47
N ASP A 33 4.45 22.79 -19.63
CA ASP A 33 4.74 22.99 -18.21
C ASP A 33 4.94 21.65 -17.48
N PHE A 34 4.17 20.63 -17.89
CA PHE A 34 4.27 19.27 -17.38
C PHE A 34 5.59 18.61 -17.79
N HIS A 35 6.03 18.80 -19.04
CA HIS A 35 7.31 18.33 -19.53
C HIS A 35 8.46 18.93 -18.74
N GLN A 36 8.46 20.25 -18.58
CA GLN A 36 9.51 21.00 -17.90
C GLN A 36 9.67 20.63 -16.42
N HIS A 37 8.59 20.22 -15.74
CA HIS A 37 8.61 20.02 -14.29
C HIS A 37 8.56 18.56 -13.84
N VAL A 38 8.09 17.65 -14.69
CA VAL A 38 7.81 16.25 -14.30
C VAL A 38 8.73 15.25 -14.99
N GLN A 39 9.26 15.53 -16.18
CA GLN A 39 10.08 14.59 -16.95
C GLN A 39 11.32 14.07 -16.19
N ASP A 40 11.95 14.94 -15.40
CA ASP A 40 13.20 14.62 -14.71
C ASP A 40 12.98 13.95 -13.34
N LEU A 41 11.72 13.71 -12.95
CA LEU A 41 11.38 13.18 -11.64
C LEU A 41 11.19 11.66 -11.68
N ASP A 42 11.80 10.98 -10.73
CA ASP A 42 11.45 9.60 -10.44
C ASP A 42 10.09 9.50 -9.72
N THR A 43 9.49 8.32 -9.76
CA THR A 43 8.18 8.05 -9.15
C THR A 43 8.15 8.36 -7.65
N ILE A 44 9.25 8.10 -6.94
CA ILE A 44 9.34 8.34 -5.50
C ILE A 44 9.27 9.83 -5.19
N ASN A 45 9.98 10.66 -5.96
CA ASN A 45 9.96 12.11 -5.81
C ASN A 45 8.58 12.68 -6.12
N ILE A 46 7.90 12.19 -7.16
CA ILE A 46 6.51 12.60 -7.46
C ILE A 46 5.58 12.29 -6.27
N LEU A 47 5.67 11.08 -5.71
CA LEU A 47 4.87 10.68 -4.55
C LEU A 47 5.17 11.52 -3.30
N LEU A 48 6.44 11.85 -3.04
CA LEU A 48 6.83 12.71 -1.93
C LEU A 48 6.32 14.14 -2.10
N ILE A 49 6.36 14.68 -3.32
CA ILE A 49 5.79 15.99 -3.64
C ILE A 49 4.28 15.96 -3.40
N PHE A 50 3.58 14.93 -3.86
CA PHE A 50 2.13 14.79 -3.67
C PHE A 50 1.74 14.67 -2.20
N HIS A 51 2.47 13.85 -1.44
CA HIS A 51 2.25 13.74 -0.01
C HIS A 51 2.41 15.10 0.69
N ARG A 52 3.45 15.85 0.32
CA ARG A 52 3.67 17.19 0.86
C ARG A 52 2.55 18.15 0.46
N ILE A 53 2.11 18.12 -0.80
CA ILE A 53 1.03 18.98 -1.29
C ILE A 53 -0.26 18.68 -0.52
N LYS A 54 -0.63 17.40 -0.38
CA LYS A 54 -1.83 16.98 0.34
C LYS A 54 -1.85 17.44 1.80
N TYR A 55 -0.69 17.51 2.45
CA TYR A 55 -0.59 17.93 3.84
C TYR A 55 -0.59 19.46 4.01
N VAL A 56 0.00 20.19 3.07
CA VAL A 56 0.21 21.64 3.17
C VAL A 56 -0.90 22.46 2.50
N TYR A 57 -1.51 21.92 1.44
CA TYR A 57 -2.48 22.60 0.58
C TYR A 57 -3.82 21.83 0.57
N PRO A 58 -4.71 22.08 1.55
CA PRO A 58 -5.99 21.37 1.67
C PRO A 58 -6.97 21.65 0.51
N GLU A 59 -6.72 22.68 -0.30
CA GLU A 59 -7.49 23.00 -1.51
C GLU A 59 -7.34 21.95 -2.62
N VAL A 60 -6.24 21.18 -2.62
CA VAL A 60 -5.95 20.14 -3.60
C VAL A 60 -6.67 18.84 -3.19
N LYS A 61 -7.57 18.34 -4.04
CA LYS A 61 -8.37 17.14 -3.76
C LYS A 61 -7.73 15.89 -4.34
N ASN A 62 -8.11 14.72 -3.81
CA ASN A 62 -7.62 13.43 -4.33
C ASN A 62 -7.86 13.26 -5.85
N LYS A 63 -8.99 13.75 -6.36
CA LYS A 63 -9.36 13.71 -7.78
C LYS A 63 -8.38 14.48 -8.69
N ASP A 64 -7.70 15.50 -8.16
CA ASP A 64 -6.74 16.28 -8.94
C ASP A 64 -5.45 15.49 -9.17
N PHE A 65 -5.04 14.65 -8.21
CA PHE A 65 -3.90 13.73 -8.39
C PHE A 65 -4.21 12.61 -9.38
N GLU A 66 -5.44 12.08 -9.39
CA GLU A 66 -5.88 11.07 -10.38
C GLU A 66 -5.76 11.62 -11.81
N LYS A 67 -6.34 12.80 -12.06
CA LYS A 67 -6.21 13.48 -13.36
C LYS A 67 -4.77 13.74 -13.77
N PHE A 68 -3.92 14.13 -12.81
CA PHE A 68 -2.50 14.34 -13.09
C PHE A 68 -1.82 13.05 -13.54
N PHE A 69 -2.12 11.92 -12.88
CA PHE A 69 -1.57 10.62 -13.26
C PHE A 69 -2.07 10.14 -14.62
N ASP A 70 -3.34 10.41 -14.96
CA ASP A 70 -3.89 10.12 -16.29
C ASP A 70 -3.12 10.89 -17.38
N ILE A 71 -2.83 12.16 -17.14
CA ILE A 71 -2.04 13.00 -18.07
C ILE A 71 -0.59 12.52 -18.17
N CYS A 72 0.05 12.16 -17.06
CA CYS A 72 1.37 11.54 -17.10
C CYS A 72 1.38 10.30 -17.99
N HIS A 73 0.37 9.44 -17.84
CA HIS A 73 0.23 8.21 -18.61
C HIS A 73 0.08 8.51 -20.10
N HIS A 74 -0.80 9.45 -20.46
CA HIS A 74 -1.02 9.88 -21.84
C HIS A 74 0.21 10.54 -22.47
N LEU A 75 0.93 11.40 -21.73
CA LEU A 75 2.03 12.20 -22.26
C LEU A 75 3.33 11.42 -22.42
N TYR A 76 3.66 10.56 -21.46
CA TYR A 76 4.96 9.90 -21.45
C TYR A 76 4.94 8.51 -22.04
N GLY A 77 3.78 7.91 -22.32
CA GLY A 77 3.64 6.56 -22.88
C GLY A 77 4.20 5.44 -21.98
N HIS A 78 5.05 5.80 -21.03
CA HIS A 78 5.26 5.12 -19.78
C HIS A 78 3.96 5.23 -19.02
N THR A 79 3.14 4.21 -19.23
CA THR A 79 2.29 3.71 -18.18
C THR A 79 2.98 3.96 -16.83
N ILE A 80 2.34 4.71 -15.94
CA ILE A 80 2.65 4.62 -14.51
C ILE A 80 2.35 3.19 -13.99
N HIS A 81 2.14 2.21 -14.88
CA HIS A 81 2.42 0.79 -14.65
C HIS A 81 3.90 0.45 -14.40
N ASP A 82 4.85 1.38 -14.30
CA ASP A 82 6.07 1.06 -13.50
C ASP A 82 5.83 1.22 -11.99
N ILE A 83 4.61 1.59 -11.57
CA ILE A 83 4.01 1.18 -10.28
C ILE A 83 3.17 -0.10 -10.46
N HIS A 84 3.33 -0.84 -11.56
CA HIS A 84 3.14 -2.28 -11.49
C HIS A 84 4.41 -2.82 -10.83
N VAL A 85 4.49 -2.67 -9.51
CA VAL A 85 5.28 -3.63 -8.74
C VAL A 85 4.61 -4.96 -9.06
N PRO A 86 5.23 -5.90 -9.81
CA PRO A 86 4.62 -7.21 -10.00
C PRO A 86 4.26 -7.74 -8.61
N GLU A 87 2.97 -7.94 -8.40
CA GLU A 87 2.35 -7.95 -7.08
C GLU A 87 2.74 -9.18 -6.23
N SER A 88 3.56 -10.08 -6.76
CA SER A 88 3.73 -11.42 -6.20
C SER A 88 5.16 -11.90 -5.94
N ASP A 89 6.19 -11.42 -6.65
CA ASP A 89 7.38 -12.29 -6.83
C ASP A 89 8.69 -11.81 -6.21
N HIS A 90 8.73 -10.65 -5.55
CA HIS A 90 9.94 -10.26 -4.81
C HIS A 90 9.97 -10.96 -3.43
N PRO A 91 10.93 -11.87 -3.18
CA PRO A 91 11.05 -12.49 -1.87
C PRO A 91 11.35 -11.40 -0.82
N ASN A 92 10.70 -11.52 0.34
CA ASN A 92 10.85 -10.65 1.52
C ASN A 92 10.12 -9.29 1.52
N ARG A 93 9.14 -9.06 0.64
CA ARG A 93 8.22 -7.92 0.82
C ARG A 93 7.20 -8.17 1.93
N PRO A 94 6.78 -7.14 2.70
CA PRO A 94 5.81 -7.29 3.78
C PRO A 94 4.51 -7.98 3.35
N ILE A 95 3.99 -7.65 2.16
CA ILE A 95 2.77 -8.29 1.62
C ILE A 95 2.94 -9.80 1.40
N GLN A 96 4.10 -10.23 0.92
CA GLN A 96 4.40 -11.65 0.73
C GLN A 96 4.54 -12.39 2.06
N ILE A 97 5.10 -11.72 3.06
CA ILE A 97 5.20 -12.26 4.43
C ILE A 97 3.80 -12.42 5.02
N PHE A 98 2.93 -11.40 4.90
CA PHE A 98 1.55 -11.48 5.37
C PHE A 98 0.74 -12.56 4.63
N ASN A 99 0.90 -12.68 3.30
CA ASN A 99 0.24 -13.73 2.54
C ASN A 99 0.68 -15.14 2.97
N LYS A 100 1.98 -15.33 3.27
CA LYS A 100 2.48 -16.60 3.80
C LYS A 100 1.93 -16.90 5.20
N GLU A 101 1.90 -15.91 6.08
CA GLU A 101 1.32 -16.05 7.41
C GLU A 101 -0.17 -16.38 7.37
N ASN A 102 -0.94 -15.73 6.48
CA ASN A 102 -2.36 -16.02 6.28
C ASN A 102 -2.59 -17.47 5.82
N ARG A 103 -1.78 -17.98 4.88
CA ARG A 103 -1.86 -19.40 4.46
C ARG A 103 -1.58 -20.37 5.60
N VAL A 104 -0.60 -20.06 6.45
CA VAL A 104 -0.31 -20.87 7.65
C VAL A 104 -1.52 -20.83 8.59
N PHE A 105 -2.12 -19.66 8.80
CA PHE A 105 -3.29 -19.50 9.64
C PHE A 105 -4.51 -20.27 9.11
N GLU A 106 -4.81 -20.14 7.82
CA GLU A 106 -5.87 -20.89 7.15
C GLU A 106 -5.68 -22.39 7.35
N SER A 107 -4.47 -22.91 7.11
CA SER A 107 -4.17 -24.34 7.28
C SER A 107 -4.38 -24.83 8.71
N LEU A 108 -4.03 -24.00 9.70
CA LEU A 108 -4.21 -24.31 11.11
C LEU A 108 -5.70 -24.34 11.48
N LEU A 109 -6.49 -23.36 11.04
CA LEU A 109 -7.92 -23.31 11.29
C LEU A 109 -8.66 -24.49 10.64
N THR A 110 -8.30 -24.85 9.40
CA THR A 110 -8.86 -26.02 8.73
C THR A 110 -8.55 -27.30 9.50
N ARG A 111 -7.33 -27.45 10.02
CA ARG A 111 -6.92 -28.60 10.82
C ARG A 111 -7.67 -28.66 12.15
N LEU A 112 -7.77 -27.54 12.87
CA LEU A 112 -8.54 -27.43 14.11
C LEU A 112 -10.01 -27.80 13.89
N SER A 113 -10.64 -27.26 12.84
CA SER A 113 -12.03 -27.60 12.50
C SER A 113 -12.19 -29.10 12.21
N SER A 114 -11.25 -29.70 11.49
CA SER A 114 -11.27 -31.13 11.18
C SER A 114 -11.13 -32.00 12.43
N LEU A 115 -10.26 -31.62 13.37
CA LEU A 115 -10.07 -32.33 14.64
C LEU A 115 -11.29 -32.23 15.54
N ILE A 116 -11.90 -31.05 15.64
CA ILE A 116 -13.14 -30.83 16.41
C ILE A 116 -14.26 -31.71 15.83
N ASN A 117 -14.44 -31.69 14.51
CA ASN A 117 -15.45 -32.53 13.84
C ASN A 117 -15.20 -34.04 14.03
N ALA A 118 -13.94 -34.48 14.13
CA ALA A 118 -13.60 -35.87 14.39
C ALA A 118 -13.95 -36.26 15.83
N MET A 119 -13.65 -35.40 16.80
CA MET A 119 -13.98 -35.61 18.21
C MET A 119 -15.48 -35.58 18.50
N GLU A 120 -16.26 -34.79 17.76
CA GLU A 120 -17.72 -34.82 17.85
C GLU A 120 -18.31 -36.17 17.42
N LYS A 121 -17.65 -36.86 16.48
CA LYS A 121 -18.08 -38.17 15.94
C LYS A 121 -17.53 -39.34 16.75
N ASP A 122 -16.35 -39.17 17.34
CA ASP A 122 -15.66 -40.18 18.13
C ASP A 122 -15.14 -39.54 19.43
N PRO A 123 -15.82 -39.77 20.57
CA PRO A 123 -15.42 -39.25 21.88
C PRO A 123 -14.05 -39.75 22.38
N GLU A 124 -13.54 -40.87 21.85
CA GLU A 124 -12.24 -41.42 22.21
C GLU A 124 -11.11 -40.89 21.30
N HIS A 125 -11.43 -40.03 20.33
CA HIS A 125 -10.45 -39.48 19.41
C HIS A 125 -9.31 -38.75 20.16
N PRO A 126 -8.03 -39.01 19.82
CA PRO A 126 -6.89 -38.44 20.52
C PRO A 126 -6.91 -36.90 20.47
N THR A 127 -6.60 -36.28 21.63
CA THR A 127 -6.65 -34.83 21.81
C THR A 127 -5.28 -34.15 21.74
N ASP A 128 -4.19 -34.91 21.69
CA ASP A 128 -2.83 -34.38 21.71
C ASP A 128 -2.56 -33.40 20.56
N GLN A 129 -3.02 -33.75 19.35
CA GLN A 129 -2.87 -32.89 18.17
C GLN A 129 -3.68 -31.58 18.30
N LEU A 130 -4.87 -31.64 18.90
CA LEU A 130 -5.70 -30.46 19.16
C LEU A 130 -4.99 -29.53 20.15
N GLN A 131 -4.42 -30.09 21.22
CA GLN A 131 -3.68 -29.30 22.20
C GLN A 131 -2.49 -28.58 21.57
N GLU A 132 -1.76 -29.26 20.68
CA GLU A 132 -0.62 -28.67 19.98
C GLU A 132 -1.06 -27.57 19.01
N ASP A 133 -2.11 -27.81 18.23
CA ASP A 133 -2.65 -26.80 17.31
C ASP A 133 -3.20 -25.57 18.05
N MET A 134 -3.80 -25.76 19.23
CA MET A 134 -4.25 -24.66 20.09
C MET A 134 -3.07 -23.83 20.65
N LYS A 135 -1.93 -24.45 20.97
CA LYS A 135 -0.71 -23.72 21.34
C LYS A 135 -0.14 -22.92 20.17
N GLN A 136 -0.16 -23.49 18.96
CA GLN A 136 0.24 -22.77 17.74
C GLN A 136 -0.66 -21.55 17.50
N LEU A 137 -1.97 -21.69 17.70
CA LEU A 137 -2.92 -20.58 17.61
C LEU A 137 -2.60 -19.45 18.60
N GLY A 138 -2.27 -19.79 19.85
CA GLY A 138 -1.85 -18.80 20.86
C GLY A 138 -0.56 -18.05 20.49
N THR A 139 0.38 -18.75 19.85
CA THR A 139 1.62 -18.15 19.34
C THR A 139 1.32 -17.16 18.21
N LEU A 140 0.42 -17.52 17.30
CA LEU A 140 -0.01 -16.63 16.23
C LEU A 140 -0.72 -15.38 16.75
N TYR A 141 -1.61 -15.54 17.74
CA TYR A 141 -2.27 -14.40 18.40
C TYR A 141 -1.24 -13.43 18.98
N SER A 142 -0.24 -13.96 19.69
CA SER A 142 0.84 -13.15 20.29
C SER A 142 1.67 -12.42 19.23
N HIS A 143 1.95 -13.07 18.10
CA HIS A 143 2.66 -12.51 16.95
C HIS A 143 1.91 -11.32 16.33
N TYR A 144 0.63 -11.47 16.03
CA TYR A 144 -0.18 -10.39 15.45
C TYR A 144 -0.42 -9.26 16.46
N ASN A 145 -0.66 -9.55 17.74
CA ASN A 145 -0.78 -8.53 18.78
C ASN A 145 0.50 -7.66 18.88
N ARG A 146 1.68 -8.27 18.74
CA ARG A 146 2.94 -7.53 18.66
C ARG A 146 3.00 -6.66 17.40
N LYS A 147 2.55 -7.17 16.25
CA LYS A 147 2.53 -6.40 15.01
C LYS A 147 1.60 -5.18 15.09
N GLU A 148 0.40 -5.35 15.64
CA GLU A 148 -0.55 -4.25 15.88
C GLU A 148 0.08 -3.14 16.73
N LYS A 149 0.72 -3.52 17.84
CA LYS A 149 1.35 -2.57 18.77
C LYS A 149 2.56 -1.82 18.20
N LEU A 150 3.29 -2.43 17.26
CA LEU A 150 4.56 -1.89 16.77
C LEU A 150 4.46 -1.25 15.37
N PHE A 151 3.76 -1.90 14.45
CA PHE A 151 3.70 -1.50 13.04
C PHE A 151 2.38 -0.82 12.69
N PHE A 152 1.27 -1.24 13.28
CA PHE A 152 -0.07 -0.73 12.97
C PHE A 152 -0.63 0.14 14.10
N ARG A 153 0.21 0.97 14.74
CA ARG A 153 -0.26 1.86 15.82
C ARG A 153 -1.40 2.74 15.31
N CYS A 154 -2.59 2.51 15.86
CA CYS A 154 -3.82 3.23 15.54
C CYS A 154 -3.65 4.76 15.70
N HIS A 155 -3.79 5.48 14.60
CA HIS A 155 -4.18 6.89 14.59
C HIS A 155 -5.38 7.15 13.65
N PHE A 156 -6.10 6.11 13.24
CA PHE A 156 -7.13 6.22 12.20
C PHE A 156 -8.47 5.51 12.48
N TRP A 157 -8.68 4.98 13.69
CA TRP A 157 -9.98 4.42 14.09
C TRP A 157 -10.31 4.78 15.54
N THR A 158 -10.54 6.08 15.78
CA THR A 158 -11.36 6.65 16.86
C THR A 158 -12.00 7.92 16.35
#